data_AF-A0A1W0E5W8-F1
#
_entry.id   AF-A0A1W0E5W8-F1
#
_cell.length_a   1.000
_cell.length_b   1.000
_cell.length_c   1.000
_cell.angle_alpha   90.00
_cell.angle_beta   90.00
_cell.angle_gamma   90.00
#
_symmetry.space_group_name_H-M   'P 1'
#
loop_
_entity.id
_entity.type
_entity.pdbx_description
1 polymer ?
#
loop_
_entity_poly.entity_id
_entity_poly.type
_entity_poly.pdbx_seq_one_letter_code
_entity_poly.pdbx_strand_id
1 'polypeptide(L)'
;MDVRNKLIKNIEKSVEHCEFIAVKKCKSDIQTIENDVNRTYFKYSVIYGKKTHLKIYKNILFEMFRDIPVPYYQGMIEIGGVLVEAFLSEKVRSIDLTSEHFDANKIVRELSSTSMENLKKLRENHAKNAKKVNKKEILDSSETESLQDISEDIVFETDSFYFHLEDNQKKYIDFKKENRKTIETIKNGLTELLRKVYIPLVSNNFKLYKEYNSIFCAFMHSKGVKISKMCSFLTAKHILTFFCRDMRNVDDIYVIFNTLLEKDPFVLFVILGVLRDQIEVAPKMDQSDKCVLPDNFSQKIKECKQEIQKTQEEMKKGNSTFIIAGAVTSAVAIGAAIFFGFKQNK
;
A
#
# COMPACT_ATOMS: atom_id res chain seq x y z
N MET A 1 6.06 22.46 19.15
CA MET A 1 4.96 21.47 19.20
C MET A 1 5.50 20.19 18.61
N ASP A 2 5.38 19.07 19.32
CA ASP A 2 5.77 17.75 18.83
C ASP A 2 5.08 17.42 17.48
N VAL A 3 5.84 16.85 16.53
CA VAL A 3 5.39 16.65 15.14
C VAL A 3 4.26 15.62 15.03
N ARG A 4 4.25 14.63 15.93
CA ARG A 4 3.15 13.67 16.08
C ARG A 4 1.89 14.38 16.55
N ASN A 5 2.00 15.17 17.63
CA ASN A 5 0.87 15.98 18.14
C ASN A 5 0.35 17.00 17.11
N LYS A 6 1.22 17.55 16.27
CA LYS A 6 0.81 18.39 15.13
C LYS A 6 -0.07 17.60 14.15
N LEU A 7 0.36 16.39 13.78
CA LEU A 7 -0.37 15.52 12.87
C LEU A 7 -1.76 15.17 13.42
N ILE A 8 -1.83 14.76 14.68
CA ILE A 8 -3.10 14.46 15.37
C ILE A 8 -4.07 15.64 15.27
N LYS A 9 -3.63 16.84 15.66
CA LYS A 9 -4.47 18.06 15.62
C LYS A 9 -4.91 18.43 14.19
N ASN A 10 -4.03 18.26 13.21
CA ASN A 10 -4.35 18.53 11.81
C ASN A 10 -5.41 17.55 11.27
N ILE A 11 -5.32 16.27 11.65
CA ILE A 11 -6.34 15.27 11.33
C ILE A 11 -7.67 15.62 12.00
N GLU A 12 -7.69 15.90 13.30
CA GLU A 12 -8.91 16.25 14.03
C GLU A 12 -9.66 17.42 13.39
N LYS A 13 -8.94 18.48 12.99
CA LYS A 13 -9.51 19.63 12.28
C LYS A 13 -10.06 19.31 10.88
N SER A 14 -9.48 18.32 10.19
CA SER A 14 -9.90 17.96 8.84
C SER A 14 -11.24 17.23 8.76
N VAL A 15 -11.73 16.70 9.89
CA VAL A 15 -12.92 15.84 9.96
C VAL A 15 -14.24 16.63 9.98
N GLU A 16 -14.22 17.94 10.25
CA GLU A 16 -15.44 18.74 10.50
C GLU A 16 -16.37 18.92 9.28
N HIS A 17 -15.99 18.48 8.07
CA HIS A 17 -16.66 18.92 6.83
C HIS A 17 -16.92 17.84 5.76
N CYS A 18 -17.18 16.58 6.11
CA CYS A 18 -17.40 15.56 5.09
C CYS A 18 -18.65 14.69 5.31
N GLU A 19 -19.62 14.85 4.43
CA GLU A 19 -20.62 13.83 4.13
C GLU A 19 -20.03 12.86 3.09
N PHE A 20 -20.12 11.56 3.36
CA PHE A 20 -19.50 10.55 2.50
C PHE A 20 -20.56 9.64 1.87
N ILE A 21 -20.42 9.40 0.55
CA ILE A 21 -21.20 8.38 -0.15
C ILE A 21 -20.55 7.02 0.11
N ALA A 22 -21.29 6.08 0.69
CA ALA A 22 -20.78 4.77 1.01
C ALA A 22 -20.34 4.01 -0.27
N VAL A 23 -19.08 3.57 -0.29
CA VAL A 23 -18.54 2.68 -1.32
C VAL A 23 -18.48 1.26 -0.76
N LYS A 24 -19.44 0.41 -1.17
CA LYS A 24 -19.47 -0.99 -0.76
C LYS A 24 -18.30 -1.75 -1.40
N LYS A 25 -17.45 -2.36 -0.57
CA LYS A 25 -16.34 -3.20 -1.01
C LYS A 25 -16.86 -4.54 -1.54
N CYS A 26 -16.30 -5.01 -2.64
CA CYS A 26 -16.60 -6.35 -3.16
C CYS A 26 -15.69 -7.40 -2.51
N LYS A 27 -15.99 -8.70 -2.70
CA LYS A 27 -15.25 -9.80 -2.07
C LYS A 27 -13.74 -9.76 -2.39
N SER A 28 -13.37 -9.43 -3.62
CA SER A 28 -11.95 -9.32 -4.01
C SER A 28 -11.25 -8.14 -3.32
N ASP A 29 -11.94 -7.02 -3.10
CA ASP A 29 -11.38 -5.90 -2.34
C ASP A 29 -11.09 -6.32 -0.90
N ILE A 30 -12.03 -7.03 -0.25
CA ILE A 30 -11.86 -7.54 1.11
C ILE A 30 -10.66 -8.47 1.21
N GLN A 31 -10.52 -9.41 0.28
CA GLN A 31 -9.36 -10.31 0.24
C GLN A 31 -8.05 -9.54 0.06
N THR A 32 -8.05 -8.53 -0.80
CA THR A 32 -6.87 -7.68 -1.02
C THR A 32 -6.52 -6.91 0.25
N ILE A 33 -7.50 -6.33 0.94
CA ILE A 33 -7.30 -5.64 2.22
C ILE A 33 -6.70 -6.61 3.25
N GLU A 34 -7.27 -7.81 3.38
CA GLU A 34 -6.78 -8.84 4.31
C GLU A 34 -5.32 -9.21 4.02
N ASN A 35 -4.99 -9.47 2.76
CA ASN A 35 -3.63 -9.80 2.32
C ASN A 35 -2.66 -8.64 2.58
N ASP A 36 -3.08 -7.41 2.31
CA ASP A 36 -2.30 -6.20 2.59
C ASP A 36 -2.06 -6.00 4.09
N VAL A 37 -3.07 -6.19 4.93
CA VAL A 37 -2.96 -6.11 6.40
C VAL A 37 -1.96 -7.15 6.91
N ASN A 38 -2.06 -8.38 6.44
CA ASN A 38 -1.19 -9.48 6.89
C ASN A 38 0.28 -9.22 6.55
N ARG A 39 0.57 -8.74 5.34
CA ARG A 39 1.95 -8.50 4.88
C ARG A 39 2.52 -7.13 5.24
N THR A 40 1.71 -6.19 5.73
CA THR A 40 2.20 -4.85 6.07
C THR A 40 3.14 -4.92 7.26
N TYR A 41 4.30 -4.30 7.10
CA TYR A 41 5.35 -4.28 8.10
C TYR A 41 5.45 -2.91 8.78
N PHE A 42 5.02 -2.82 10.02
CA PHE A 42 5.00 -1.58 10.81
C PHE A 42 6.38 -1.29 11.43
N LYS A 43 7.44 -1.23 10.61
CA LYS A 43 8.82 -1.07 11.09
C LYS A 43 9.09 0.24 11.84
N TYR A 44 8.25 1.25 11.59
CA TYR A 44 8.34 2.56 12.22
C TYR A 44 7.62 2.61 13.58
N SER A 45 6.90 1.54 13.95
CA SER A 45 6.05 1.52 15.14
C SER A 45 6.85 1.37 16.43
N VAL A 46 6.46 2.07 17.49
CA VAL A 46 7.06 1.90 18.83
C VAL A 46 6.73 0.53 19.45
N ILE A 47 5.71 -0.16 18.93
CA ILE A 47 5.36 -1.54 19.32
C ILE A 47 5.93 -2.56 18.33
N TYR A 48 6.85 -2.16 17.47
CA TYR A 48 7.58 -3.06 16.59
C TYR A 48 8.26 -4.18 17.39
N GLY A 49 8.19 -5.41 16.86
CA GLY A 49 8.65 -6.63 17.55
C GLY A 49 7.63 -7.24 18.53
N LYS A 50 6.61 -6.48 18.97
CA LYS A 50 5.52 -7.03 19.80
C LYS A 50 4.40 -7.59 18.91
N LYS A 51 4.60 -8.81 18.40
CA LYS A 51 3.68 -9.45 17.43
C LYS A 51 2.21 -9.43 17.88
N THR A 52 1.91 -9.78 19.13
CA THR A 52 0.53 -9.77 19.65
C THR A 52 -0.07 -8.37 19.68
N HIS A 53 0.69 -7.35 20.08
CA HIS A 53 0.20 -5.96 20.08
C HIS A 53 -0.06 -5.45 18.65
N LEU A 54 0.78 -5.83 17.68
CA LEU A 54 0.58 -5.47 16.28
C LEU A 54 -0.72 -6.07 15.70
N LYS A 55 -1.27 -7.16 16.27
CA LYS A 55 -2.59 -7.66 15.87
C LYS A 55 -3.69 -6.62 16.11
N ILE A 56 -3.59 -5.77 17.13
CA ILE A 56 -4.55 -4.68 17.36
C ILE A 56 -4.55 -3.71 16.19
N TYR A 57 -3.37 -3.28 15.73
CA TYR A 57 -3.25 -2.38 14.57
C TYR A 57 -3.87 -3.00 13.33
N LYS A 58 -3.51 -4.25 13.06
CA LYS A 58 -4.00 -4.99 11.91
C LYS A 58 -5.53 -5.14 11.91
N ASN A 59 -6.15 -5.48 13.04
CA ASN A 59 -7.61 -5.55 13.15
C ASN A 59 -8.27 -4.19 12.92
N ILE A 60 -7.77 -3.12 13.54
CA ILE A 60 -8.30 -1.77 13.36
C ILE A 60 -8.21 -1.34 11.89
N LEU A 61 -7.07 -1.58 11.25
CA LEU A 61 -6.86 -1.25 9.83
C LEU A 61 -7.78 -2.06 8.92
N PHE A 62 -7.90 -3.36 9.15
CA PHE A 62 -8.80 -4.22 8.38
C PHE A 62 -10.24 -3.71 8.42
N GLU A 63 -10.77 -3.45 9.63
CA GLU A 63 -12.12 -2.93 9.81
C GLU A 63 -12.30 -1.55 9.18
N MET A 64 -11.34 -0.63 9.42
CA MET A 64 -11.40 0.72 8.84
C MET A 64 -11.45 0.67 7.31
N PHE A 65 -10.57 -0.09 6.66
CA PHE A 65 -10.51 -0.15 5.20
C PHE A 65 -11.64 -0.94 4.56
N ARG A 66 -12.24 -1.89 5.29
CA ARG A 66 -13.49 -2.53 4.90
C ARG A 66 -14.63 -1.50 4.81
N ASP A 67 -14.67 -0.57 5.76
CA ASP A 67 -15.81 0.32 5.97
C ASP A 67 -15.60 1.74 5.40
N ILE A 68 -14.40 2.07 4.91
CA ILE A 68 -14.06 3.40 4.38
C ILE A 68 -14.78 3.67 3.03
N PRO A 69 -15.36 4.86 2.82
CA PRO A 69 -16.14 5.20 1.63
C PRO A 69 -15.27 5.60 0.42
N VAL A 70 -14.11 4.96 0.24
CA VAL A 70 -13.24 5.14 -0.94
C VAL A 70 -12.85 3.80 -1.53
N PRO A 71 -12.62 3.67 -2.86
CA PRO A 71 -12.09 2.45 -3.44
C PRO A 71 -10.75 2.07 -2.81
N TYR A 72 -10.52 0.78 -2.59
CA TYR A 72 -9.28 0.30 -2.01
C TYR A 72 -8.22 0.11 -3.10
N TYR A 73 -6.99 0.54 -2.82
CA TYR A 73 -5.83 0.27 -3.67
C TYR A 73 -4.69 -0.29 -2.82
N GLN A 74 -3.93 -1.21 -3.42
CA GLN A 74 -2.82 -1.88 -2.76
C GLN A 74 -1.81 -0.88 -2.18
N GLY A 75 -1.40 -1.10 -0.93
CA GLY A 75 -0.47 -0.21 -0.20
C GLY A 75 -1.15 0.87 0.65
N MET A 76 -2.46 1.09 0.51
CA MET A 76 -3.15 2.07 1.36
C MET A 76 -3.09 1.72 2.85
N ILE A 77 -2.96 0.44 3.21
CA ILE A 77 -2.79 0.00 4.61
C ILE A 77 -1.57 0.63 5.28
N GLU A 78 -0.47 0.83 4.54
CA GLU A 78 0.74 1.45 5.10
C GLU A 78 0.49 2.92 5.48
N ILE A 79 -0.40 3.61 4.77
CA ILE A 79 -0.81 4.99 5.05
C ILE A 79 -1.67 5.03 6.31
N GLY A 80 -2.69 4.16 6.38
CA GLY A 80 -3.54 4.05 7.56
C GLY A 80 -2.75 3.69 8.81
N GLY A 81 -1.74 2.82 8.66
CA GLY A 81 -0.84 2.41 9.74
C GLY A 81 -0.13 3.58 10.42
N VAL A 82 0.29 4.60 9.67
CA VAL A 82 0.95 5.79 10.24
C VAL A 82 -0.01 6.56 11.13
N LEU A 83 -1.28 6.69 10.72
CA LEU A 83 -2.28 7.37 11.53
C LEU A 83 -2.66 6.56 12.78
N VAL A 84 -2.78 5.23 12.64
CA VAL A 84 -2.99 4.34 13.79
C VAL A 84 -1.83 4.43 14.78
N GLU A 85 -0.58 4.43 14.30
CA GLU A 85 0.61 4.63 15.12
C GLU A 85 0.56 5.98 15.86
N ALA A 86 0.29 7.08 15.13
CA ALA A 86 0.25 8.41 15.72
C ALA A 86 -0.79 8.50 16.86
N PHE A 87 -1.98 7.96 16.67
CA PHE A 87 -3.07 8.11 17.64
C PHE A 87 -3.08 7.06 18.76
N LEU A 88 -2.65 5.82 18.49
CA LEU A 88 -2.94 4.68 19.37
C LEU A 88 -1.71 3.99 19.93
N SER A 89 -0.49 4.31 19.48
CA SER A 89 0.77 3.68 19.95
C SER A 89 0.92 3.58 21.46
N GLU A 90 0.78 4.68 22.18
CA GLU A 90 0.90 4.70 23.65
C GLU A 90 -0.17 3.83 24.31
N LYS A 91 -1.42 3.95 23.85
CA LYS A 91 -2.56 3.21 24.40
C LYS A 91 -2.45 1.71 24.14
N VAL A 92 -2.00 1.32 22.95
CA VAL A 92 -1.79 -0.09 22.61
C VAL A 92 -0.62 -0.65 23.41
N ARG A 93 0.47 0.11 23.56
CA ARG A 93 1.64 -0.31 24.35
C ARG A 93 1.30 -0.62 25.80
N SER A 94 0.31 0.05 26.39
CA SER A 94 -0.13 -0.17 27.77
C SER A 94 -1.08 -1.35 27.97
N ILE A 95 -1.59 -1.97 26.90
CA ILE A 95 -2.47 -3.13 27.04
C ILE A 95 -1.62 -4.33 27.43
N ASP A 96 -2.03 -5.01 28.50
CA ASP A 96 -1.44 -6.26 28.91
C ASP A 96 -2.00 -7.42 28.08
N LEU A 97 -1.28 -7.80 27.02
CA LEU A 97 -1.65 -8.92 26.15
C LEU A 97 -0.75 -10.12 26.45
N THR A 98 -1.39 -11.29 26.54
CA THR A 98 -0.68 -12.57 26.69
C THR A 98 0.05 -12.88 25.39
N SER A 99 1.34 -13.21 25.48
CA SER A 99 2.11 -13.62 24.31
C SER A 99 1.46 -14.85 23.67
N GLU A 100 1.17 -14.76 22.38
CA GLU A 100 0.67 -15.90 21.62
C GLU A 100 1.89 -16.63 21.07
N HIS A 101 2.29 -17.72 21.74
CA HIS A 101 3.28 -18.62 21.17
C HIS A 101 2.67 -19.33 19.98
N PHE A 102 3.20 -19.00 18.81
CA PHE A 102 2.88 -19.69 17.57
C PHE A 102 3.58 -21.04 17.61
N ASP A 103 2.85 -22.11 17.91
CA ASP A 103 3.39 -23.47 17.83
C ASP A 103 3.51 -23.87 16.36
N ALA A 104 4.66 -23.55 15.77
CA ALA A 104 4.99 -23.90 14.40
C ALA A 104 4.82 -25.41 14.13
N ASN A 105 4.98 -26.27 15.14
CA ASN A 105 4.80 -27.72 14.97
C ASN A 105 3.33 -28.12 14.86
N LYS A 106 2.43 -27.41 15.56
CA LYS A 106 0.98 -27.63 15.44
C LYS A 106 0.50 -27.28 14.03
N ILE A 107 1.00 -26.17 13.48
CA ILE A 107 0.64 -25.71 12.13
C ILE A 107 1.31 -26.56 11.06
N VAL A 108 2.57 -26.98 11.20
CA VAL A 108 3.19 -27.92 10.25
C VAL A 108 2.43 -29.25 10.21
N ARG A 109 1.86 -29.71 11.34
CA ARG A 109 0.98 -30.89 11.37
C ARG A 109 -0.37 -30.63 10.71
N GLU A 110 -0.98 -29.47 10.95
CA GLU A 110 -2.26 -29.07 10.35
C GLU A 110 -2.14 -28.79 8.83
N LEU A 111 -1.07 -28.12 8.39
CA LEU A 111 -0.68 -27.90 7.00
C LEU A 111 -0.32 -29.22 6.31
N SER A 112 0.43 -30.10 6.97
CA SER A 112 0.67 -31.46 6.47
C SER A 112 -0.64 -32.18 6.17
N SER A 113 -1.60 -32.12 7.10
CA SER A 113 -2.90 -32.76 6.91
C SER A 113 -3.74 -32.11 5.81
N THR A 114 -3.75 -30.77 5.73
CA THR A 114 -4.54 -30.00 4.76
C THR A 114 -3.95 -30.07 3.35
N SER A 115 -2.63 -29.99 3.21
CA SER A 115 -1.92 -30.19 1.95
C SER A 115 -2.06 -31.62 1.45
N MET A 116 -2.04 -32.63 2.34
CA MET A 116 -2.32 -34.02 1.98
C MET A 116 -3.77 -34.23 1.53
N GLU A 117 -4.73 -33.60 2.22
CA GLU A 117 -6.15 -33.59 1.83
C GLU A 117 -6.35 -32.95 0.46
N ASN A 118 -5.70 -31.81 0.19
CA ASN A 118 -5.76 -31.11 -1.09
C ASN A 118 -5.09 -31.91 -2.22
N LEU A 119 -3.92 -32.51 -1.97
CA LEU A 119 -3.26 -33.44 -2.90
C LEU A 119 -4.14 -34.66 -3.20
N LYS A 120 -4.83 -35.20 -2.19
CA LYS A 120 -5.76 -36.31 -2.36
C LYS A 120 -6.95 -35.91 -3.23
N LYS A 121 -7.57 -34.75 -2.98
CA LYS A 121 -8.65 -34.19 -3.81
C LYS A 121 -8.19 -33.94 -5.25
N LEU A 122 -6.96 -33.43 -5.44
CA LEU A 122 -6.38 -33.20 -6.76
C LEU A 122 -6.21 -34.53 -7.51
N ARG A 123 -5.63 -35.55 -6.84
CA ARG A 123 -5.48 -36.91 -7.40
C ARG A 123 -6.81 -37.56 -7.73
N GLU A 124 -7.82 -37.41 -6.87
CA GLU A 124 -9.18 -37.93 -7.12
C GLU A 124 -9.85 -37.23 -8.31
N ASN A 125 -9.67 -35.92 -8.46
CA ASN A 125 -10.17 -35.17 -9.61
C ASN A 125 -9.45 -35.57 -10.90
N HIS A 126 -8.12 -35.74 -10.88
CA HIS A 126 -7.38 -36.26 -12.02
C HIS A 126 -7.80 -37.69 -12.39
N ALA A 127 -8.03 -38.57 -11.41
CA ALA A 127 -8.50 -39.92 -11.67
C ALA A 127 -9.93 -39.95 -12.26
N LYS A 128 -10.82 -39.05 -11.81
CA LYS A 128 -12.18 -38.88 -12.37
C LYS A 128 -12.13 -38.31 -13.79
N ASN A 129 -11.22 -37.39 -14.07
CA ASN A 129 -11.03 -36.80 -15.39
C ASN A 129 -10.38 -37.79 -16.37
N ALA A 130 -9.37 -38.55 -15.95
CA ALA A 130 -8.76 -39.61 -16.76
C ALA A 130 -9.77 -40.72 -17.14
N LYS A 131 -10.69 -41.06 -16.23
CA LYS A 131 -11.81 -41.99 -16.53
C LYS A 131 -12.84 -41.41 -17.51
N LYS A 132 -13.00 -40.08 -17.57
CA LYS A 132 -13.85 -39.41 -18.57
C LYS A 132 -13.17 -39.33 -19.95
N VAL A 133 -11.85 -39.13 -19.99
CA VAL A 133 -11.07 -39.04 -21.24
C VAL A 133 -11.00 -40.39 -21.96
N ASN A 134 -10.87 -41.51 -21.24
CA ASN A 134 -10.91 -42.86 -21.84
C ASN A 134 -12.27 -43.27 -22.43
N LYS A 135 -13.31 -42.43 -22.32
CA LYS A 135 -14.63 -42.70 -22.94
C LYS A 135 -14.94 -41.77 -24.11
N LYS A 136 -14.01 -40.89 -24.48
CA LYS A 136 -14.21 -39.89 -25.53
C LYS A 136 -12.89 -39.59 -26.24
N GLU A 137 -12.38 -40.55 -26.99
CA GLU A 137 -11.51 -40.23 -28.13
C GLU A 137 -12.33 -40.27 -29.42
N ILE A 138 -11.86 -39.48 -30.40
CA ILE A 138 -12.37 -39.22 -31.75
C ILE A 138 -13.14 -37.89 -31.87
N LEU A 139 -12.43 -36.76 -31.82
CA LEU A 139 -12.14 -35.91 -33.00
C LEU A 139 -11.36 -34.64 -32.60
N ASP A 140 -10.32 -34.38 -33.39
CA ASP A 140 -9.66 -33.12 -33.70
C ASP A 140 -8.81 -32.31 -32.70
N SER A 141 -7.51 -32.36 -33.02
CA SER A 141 -6.51 -31.29 -33.16
C SER A 141 -6.42 -30.10 -32.21
N SER A 142 -5.19 -29.98 -31.67
CA SER A 142 -4.46 -28.80 -31.21
C SER A 142 -5.06 -28.00 -30.06
N GLU A 143 -4.64 -28.33 -28.85
CA GLU A 143 -4.29 -27.32 -27.84
C GLU A 143 -3.35 -27.94 -26.81
N THR A 144 -2.08 -27.55 -26.87
CA THR A 144 -1.06 -27.90 -25.88
C THR A 144 -1.20 -26.92 -24.73
N GLU A 145 -2.09 -27.20 -23.77
CA GLU A 145 -2.14 -26.47 -22.51
C GLU A 145 -0.87 -26.79 -21.70
N SER A 146 -0.01 -25.78 -21.59
CA SER A 146 1.23 -25.81 -20.83
C SER A 146 0.95 -25.99 -19.34
N LEU A 147 1.54 -27.04 -18.75
CA LEU A 147 1.60 -27.36 -17.32
C LEU A 147 2.45 -26.36 -16.50
N GLN A 148 2.15 -25.05 -16.59
CA GLN A 148 2.86 -23.99 -15.87
C GLN A 148 2.09 -23.41 -14.65
N ASP A 149 0.91 -23.93 -14.33
CA ASP A 149 0.00 -23.33 -13.33
C ASP A 149 -0.04 -24.02 -11.95
N ILE A 150 1.03 -24.70 -11.52
CA ILE A 150 1.06 -25.38 -10.20
C ILE A 150 2.13 -24.80 -9.25
N SER A 151 2.78 -23.68 -9.60
CA SER A 151 3.81 -23.06 -8.74
C SER A 151 3.37 -21.82 -7.95
N GLU A 152 2.11 -21.38 -8.05
CA GLU A 152 1.65 -20.15 -7.38
C GLU A 152 1.08 -20.32 -5.96
N ASP A 153 0.82 -21.53 -5.47
CA ASP A 153 0.20 -21.73 -4.15
C ASP A 153 1.12 -22.33 -3.08
N ILE A 154 2.24 -21.66 -2.81
CA ILE A 154 2.89 -21.77 -1.49
C ILE A 154 2.82 -20.39 -0.83
N VAL A 155 1.60 -20.02 -0.43
CA VAL A 155 1.40 -18.96 0.56
C VAL A 155 1.92 -19.52 1.89
N PHE A 156 3.11 -19.10 2.30
CA PHE A 156 3.49 -19.20 3.72
C PHE A 156 2.38 -18.50 4.50
N GLU A 157 1.66 -19.24 5.35
CA GLU A 157 0.63 -18.67 6.22
C GLU A 157 1.23 -17.46 6.95
N THR A 158 0.91 -16.27 6.46
CA THR A 158 1.31 -15.02 7.06
C THR A 158 0.57 -14.94 8.39
N ASP A 159 1.29 -14.82 9.51
CA ASP A 159 0.76 -14.61 10.88
C ASP A 159 -0.59 -13.88 10.83
N SER A 160 -1.68 -14.65 10.94
CA SER A 160 -3.03 -14.11 10.87
C SER A 160 -3.21 -13.04 11.94
N PHE A 161 -3.89 -11.93 11.61
CA PHE A 161 -4.14 -10.88 12.59
C PHE A 161 -5.25 -11.19 13.58
N TYR A 162 -5.95 -12.33 13.46
CA TYR A 162 -6.93 -12.74 14.46
C TYR A 162 -6.24 -13.18 15.77
N PHE A 163 -6.87 -12.91 16.92
CA PHE A 163 -6.40 -13.40 18.21
C PHE A 163 -6.83 -14.86 18.40
N HIS A 164 -5.91 -15.72 18.85
CA HIS A 164 -6.22 -17.11 19.15
C HIS A 164 -6.61 -17.31 20.62
N LEU A 165 -6.15 -16.42 21.51
CA LEU A 165 -6.53 -16.42 22.91
C LEU A 165 -7.78 -15.58 23.13
N GLU A 166 -8.83 -16.19 23.69
CA GLU A 166 -10.09 -15.50 23.99
C GLU A 166 -9.89 -14.27 24.89
N ASP A 167 -8.96 -14.33 25.85
CA ASP A 167 -8.63 -13.20 26.72
C ASP A 167 -8.07 -12.00 25.92
N ASN A 168 -7.15 -12.25 24.98
CA ASN A 168 -6.63 -11.21 24.10
C ASN A 168 -7.72 -10.64 23.19
N GLN A 169 -8.60 -11.51 22.66
CA GLN A 169 -9.74 -11.08 21.85
C GLN A 169 -10.69 -10.18 22.66
N LYS A 170 -10.98 -10.53 23.92
CA LYS A 170 -11.80 -9.71 24.81
C LYS A 170 -11.15 -8.36 25.09
N LYS A 171 -9.85 -8.35 25.42
CA LYS A 171 -9.08 -7.11 25.62
C LYS A 171 -9.07 -6.21 24.39
N TYR A 172 -8.99 -6.78 23.18
CA TYR A 172 -9.13 -6.02 21.94
C TYR A 172 -10.52 -5.40 21.78
N ILE A 173 -11.58 -6.16 22.06
CA ILE A 173 -12.97 -5.67 21.99
C ILE A 173 -13.17 -4.50 22.96
N ASP A 174 -12.69 -4.63 24.20
CA ASP A 174 -12.77 -3.58 25.22
C ASP A 174 -11.98 -2.34 24.80
N PHE A 175 -10.73 -2.53 24.34
CA PHE A 175 -9.89 -1.46 23.81
C PHE A 175 -10.58 -0.69 22.68
N LYS A 176 -11.18 -1.40 21.71
CA LYS A 176 -11.91 -0.80 20.59
C LYS A 176 -13.11 0.01 21.07
N LYS A 177 -13.85 -0.50 22.05
CA LYS A 177 -15.01 0.19 22.63
C LYS A 177 -14.59 1.50 23.31
N GLU A 178 -13.54 1.47 24.12
CA GLU A 178 -12.99 2.62 24.82
C GLU A 178 -12.44 3.68 23.86
N ASN A 179 -11.85 3.25 22.74
CA ASN A 179 -11.20 4.13 21.77
C ASN A 179 -12.05 4.41 20.52
N ARG A 180 -13.36 4.10 20.56
CA ARG A 180 -14.26 4.22 19.40
C ARG A 180 -14.22 5.61 18.74
N LYS A 181 -14.27 6.69 19.54
CA LYS A 181 -14.22 8.06 19.03
C LYS A 181 -12.89 8.33 18.32
N THR A 182 -11.78 7.94 18.92
CA THR A 182 -10.44 8.09 18.32
C THR A 182 -10.34 7.30 17.01
N ILE A 183 -10.81 6.05 16.97
CA ILE A 183 -10.80 5.22 15.75
C ILE A 183 -11.64 5.86 14.64
N GLU A 184 -12.82 6.41 14.97
CA GLU A 184 -13.64 7.12 13.99
C GLU A 184 -12.94 8.40 13.47
N THR A 185 -12.29 9.16 14.34
CA THR A 185 -11.46 10.31 13.94
C THR A 185 -10.34 9.90 12.97
N ILE A 186 -9.62 8.81 13.26
CA ILE A 186 -8.58 8.28 12.37
C ILE A 186 -9.19 7.89 11.02
N LYS A 187 -10.31 7.15 11.02
CA LYS A 187 -11.01 6.72 9.81
C LYS A 187 -11.44 7.91 8.94
N ASN A 188 -12.02 8.95 9.54
CA ASN A 188 -12.45 10.13 8.82
C ASN A 188 -11.26 10.93 8.26
N GLY A 189 -10.21 11.12 9.07
CA GLY A 189 -8.98 11.77 8.63
C GLY A 189 -8.28 11.01 7.50
N LEU A 190 -8.22 9.68 7.60
CA LEU A 190 -7.71 8.82 6.55
C LEU A 190 -8.54 8.95 5.26
N THR A 191 -9.86 8.95 5.38
CA THR A 191 -10.76 9.11 4.23
C THR A 191 -10.47 10.41 3.50
N GLU A 192 -10.33 11.51 4.25
CA GLU A 192 -10.07 12.82 3.68
C GLU A 192 -8.68 12.91 3.04
N LEU A 193 -7.66 12.36 3.70
CA LEU A 193 -6.31 12.27 3.14
C LEU A 193 -6.30 11.48 1.82
N LEU A 194 -6.95 10.30 1.80
CA LEU A 194 -7.04 9.47 0.60
C LEU A 194 -7.78 10.20 -0.51
N ARG A 195 -8.91 10.84 -0.20
CA ARG A 195 -9.72 11.58 -1.19
C ARG A 195 -9.00 12.79 -1.78
N LYS A 196 -8.27 13.55 -0.96
CA LYS A 196 -7.57 14.76 -1.40
C LYS A 196 -6.28 14.47 -2.15
N VAL A 197 -5.55 13.43 -1.77
CA VAL A 197 -4.18 13.19 -2.25
C VAL A 197 -4.09 11.94 -3.13
N TYR A 198 -4.69 10.83 -2.73
CA TYR A 198 -4.45 9.52 -3.35
C TYR A 198 -5.43 9.20 -4.48
N ILE A 199 -6.74 9.30 -4.21
CA ILE A 199 -7.81 9.00 -5.16
C ILE A 199 -7.67 9.81 -6.45
N PRO A 200 -7.34 11.11 -6.44
CA PRO A 200 -7.17 11.88 -7.67
C PRO A 200 -6.09 11.31 -8.60
N LEU A 201 -5.03 10.72 -8.03
CA LEU A 201 -3.93 10.14 -8.80
C LEU A 201 -4.31 8.81 -9.45
N VAL A 202 -5.10 7.98 -8.77
CA VAL A 202 -5.45 6.63 -9.24
C VAL A 202 -6.76 6.57 -10.01
N SER A 203 -7.62 7.57 -9.86
CA SER A 203 -8.86 7.72 -10.62
C SER A 203 -8.60 7.96 -12.11
N ASN A 204 -9.64 7.76 -12.94
CA ASN A 204 -9.60 8.02 -14.39
C ASN A 204 -8.40 7.35 -15.10
N ASN A 205 -8.20 6.06 -14.83
CA ASN A 205 -7.11 5.26 -15.43
C ASN A 205 -5.72 5.90 -15.27
N PHE A 206 -5.47 6.46 -14.07
CA PHE A 206 -4.20 7.09 -13.69
C PHE A 206 -3.82 8.31 -14.56
N LYS A 207 -4.79 9.03 -15.13
CA LYS A 207 -4.51 10.17 -16.02
C LYS A 207 -3.68 11.26 -15.33
N LEU A 208 -4.13 11.72 -14.15
CA LEU A 208 -3.44 12.77 -13.40
C LEU A 208 -2.05 12.31 -12.93
N TYR A 209 -1.96 11.06 -12.48
CA TYR A 209 -0.69 10.44 -12.14
C TYR A 209 0.31 10.45 -13.31
N LYS A 210 -0.12 10.06 -14.51
CA LYS A 210 0.74 10.03 -15.71
C LYS A 210 1.23 11.44 -16.08
N GLU A 211 0.35 12.43 -15.97
CA GLU A 211 0.71 13.83 -16.20
C GLU A 211 1.79 14.29 -15.21
N TYR A 212 1.55 14.11 -13.91
CA TYR A 212 2.48 14.52 -12.87
C TYR A 212 3.80 13.77 -12.93
N ASN A 213 3.75 12.47 -13.22
CA ASN A 213 4.95 11.67 -13.40
C ASN A 213 5.78 12.12 -14.62
N SER A 214 5.13 12.55 -15.70
CA SER A 214 5.82 13.08 -16.88
C SER A 214 6.55 14.40 -16.56
N ILE A 215 5.88 15.30 -15.83
CA ILE A 215 6.48 16.56 -15.37
C ILE A 215 7.65 16.27 -14.43
N PHE A 216 7.47 15.34 -13.48
CA PHE A 216 8.51 14.93 -12.54
C PHE A 216 9.72 14.34 -13.27
N CYS A 217 9.52 13.48 -14.26
CA CYS A 217 10.63 12.92 -15.04
C CYS A 217 11.41 14.00 -15.80
N ALA A 218 10.71 14.95 -16.42
CA ALA A 218 11.35 16.09 -17.09
C ALA A 218 12.17 16.94 -16.10
N PHE A 219 11.63 17.19 -14.91
CA PHE A 219 12.32 17.91 -13.85
C PHE A 219 13.60 17.18 -13.44
N MET A 220 13.52 15.89 -13.19
CA MET A 220 14.69 15.07 -12.80
C MET A 220 15.76 15.05 -13.89
N HIS A 221 15.36 14.94 -15.16
CA HIS A 221 16.29 15.08 -16.29
C HIS A 221 16.98 16.44 -16.34
N SER A 222 16.26 17.53 -16.06
CA SER A 222 16.86 18.88 -15.99
C SER A 222 17.90 19.02 -14.86
N LYS A 223 17.82 18.17 -13.84
CA LYS A 223 18.80 18.07 -12.75
C LYS A 223 19.95 17.09 -13.03
N GLY A 224 20.02 16.53 -14.24
CA GLY A 224 21.05 15.57 -14.63
C GLY A 224 20.82 14.15 -14.10
N VAL A 225 19.67 13.87 -13.48
CA VAL A 225 19.35 12.55 -12.93
C VAL A 225 18.93 11.60 -14.05
N LYS A 226 19.61 10.46 -14.16
CA LYS A 226 19.29 9.42 -15.15
C LYS A 226 18.22 8.49 -14.59
N ILE A 227 16.96 8.79 -14.87
CA ILE A 227 15.87 7.87 -14.57
C ILE A 227 15.89 6.72 -15.59
N SER A 228 16.04 5.47 -15.12
CA SER A 228 15.92 4.30 -15.99
C SER A 228 14.51 4.23 -16.61
N LYS A 229 14.34 3.68 -17.82
CA LYS A 229 13.00 3.50 -18.44
C LYS A 229 12.02 2.67 -17.59
N MET A 230 12.52 1.86 -16.65
CA MET A 230 11.70 1.16 -15.65
C MET A 230 11.33 2.10 -14.49
N CYS A 231 12.26 2.92 -14.01
CA CYS A 231 12.03 3.93 -12.96
C CYS A 231 11.27 5.16 -13.44
N SER A 232 11.19 5.42 -14.75
CA SER A 232 10.29 6.45 -15.31
C SER A 232 8.83 6.08 -15.10
N PHE A 233 8.58 4.82 -14.76
CA PHE A 233 7.35 4.35 -14.17
C PHE A 233 7.64 3.99 -12.72
N LEU A 234 7.89 5.00 -11.88
CA LEU A 234 7.61 4.84 -10.46
C LEU A 234 6.21 4.19 -10.40
N THR A 235 6.04 3.10 -9.66
CA THR A 235 4.71 2.55 -9.53
C THR A 235 3.93 3.48 -8.60
N ALA A 236 2.64 3.71 -8.86
CA ALA A 236 1.82 4.48 -7.93
C ALA A 236 1.98 3.93 -6.51
N LYS A 237 2.03 2.60 -6.35
CA LYS A 237 2.38 1.93 -5.09
C LYS A 237 3.66 2.47 -4.45
N HIS A 238 4.75 2.62 -5.20
CA HIS A 238 6.01 3.12 -4.68
C HIS A 238 5.92 4.61 -4.29
N ILE A 239 5.38 5.48 -5.15
CA ILE A 239 5.21 6.92 -4.82
C ILE A 239 4.36 7.12 -3.56
N LEU A 240 3.30 6.32 -3.41
CA LEU A 240 2.31 6.46 -2.36
C LEU A 240 2.77 5.90 -1.01
N THR A 241 3.81 5.05 -0.99
CA THR A 241 4.22 4.34 0.22
C THR A 241 5.71 4.38 0.54
N PHE A 242 6.51 4.99 -0.34
CA PHE A 242 7.97 5.15 -0.21
C PHE A 242 8.35 5.65 1.19
N PHE A 243 7.72 6.72 1.67
CA PHE A 243 8.07 7.29 2.97
C PHE A 243 7.71 6.39 4.17
N CYS A 244 6.71 5.51 4.05
CA CYS A 244 6.44 4.50 5.08
C CYS A 244 7.52 3.40 5.09
N ARG A 245 8.14 3.15 3.93
CA ARG A 245 9.06 2.03 3.71
C ARG A 245 10.53 2.39 3.76
N ASP A 246 10.91 3.64 3.57
CA ASP A 246 12.32 3.98 3.34
C ASP A 246 12.84 5.06 4.29
N MET A 247 11.95 5.71 5.06
CA MET A 247 12.38 6.66 6.09
C MET A 247 12.99 5.97 7.31
N ARG A 248 13.98 6.64 7.92
CA ARG A 248 14.70 6.17 9.10
C ARG A 248 13.91 6.35 10.39
N ASN A 249 13.29 7.52 10.57
CA ASN A 249 12.58 7.92 11.78
C ASN A 249 11.07 8.08 11.51
N VAL A 250 10.24 7.73 12.48
CA VAL A 250 8.78 7.94 12.44
C VAL A 250 8.42 9.43 12.48
N ASP A 251 9.22 10.28 13.12
CA ASP A 251 8.97 11.73 13.15
C ASP A 251 9.02 12.35 11.75
N ASP A 252 9.96 11.90 10.92
CA ASP A 252 10.06 12.30 9.52
C ASP A 252 8.82 11.88 8.73
N ILE A 253 8.29 10.67 9.01
CA ILE A 253 7.02 10.21 8.43
C ILE A 253 5.90 11.15 8.86
N TYR A 254 5.83 11.57 10.12
CA TYR A 254 4.82 12.54 10.58
C TYR A 254 4.97 13.92 9.93
N VAL A 255 6.18 14.39 9.68
CA VAL A 255 6.42 15.65 8.95
C VAL A 255 5.92 15.55 7.51
N ILE A 256 6.15 14.42 6.84
CA ILE A 256 5.63 14.15 5.51
C ILE A 256 4.09 14.15 5.52
N PHE A 257 3.46 13.43 6.44
CA PHE A 257 1.98 13.39 6.51
C PHE A 257 1.36 14.75 6.82
N ASN A 258 1.96 15.54 7.71
CA ASN A 258 1.55 16.93 7.92
C ASN A 258 1.60 17.75 6.62
N THR A 259 2.63 17.52 5.80
CA THR A 259 2.79 18.18 4.50
C THR A 259 1.73 17.71 3.49
N LEU A 260 1.36 16.43 3.51
CA LEU A 260 0.33 15.87 2.63
C LEU A 260 -1.07 16.43 2.93
N LEU A 261 -1.43 16.59 4.21
CA LEU A 261 -2.75 17.07 4.62
C LEU A 261 -3.04 18.52 4.19
N GLU A 262 -2.00 19.32 3.99
CA GLU A 262 -2.10 20.76 3.72
C GLU A 262 -2.02 21.11 2.22
N LYS A 263 -1.93 20.11 1.31
CA LYS A 263 -1.54 20.32 -0.09
C LYS A 263 -2.33 19.50 -1.11
N ASP A 264 -2.19 19.88 -2.38
CA ASP A 264 -2.73 19.20 -3.54
C ASP A 264 -1.96 17.88 -3.85
N PRO A 265 -2.53 16.92 -4.63
CA PRO A 265 -1.89 15.63 -4.91
C PRO A 265 -0.47 15.70 -5.48
N PHE A 266 -0.10 16.81 -6.14
CA PHE A 266 1.22 16.97 -6.73
C PHE A 266 2.34 17.01 -5.69
N VAL A 267 2.02 17.33 -4.44
CA VAL A 267 2.98 17.40 -3.34
C VAL A 267 3.79 16.12 -3.17
N LEU A 268 3.23 14.95 -3.48
CA LEU A 268 3.94 13.67 -3.43
C LEU A 268 5.17 13.68 -4.35
N PHE A 269 5.03 14.22 -5.55
CA PHE A 269 6.14 14.34 -6.52
C PHE A 269 7.15 15.40 -6.08
N VAL A 270 6.70 16.48 -5.43
CA VAL A 270 7.59 17.49 -4.85
C VAL A 270 8.44 16.90 -3.72
N ILE A 271 7.85 16.09 -2.84
CA ILE A 271 8.57 15.40 -1.77
C ILE A 271 9.64 14.47 -2.35
N LEU A 272 9.29 13.68 -3.37
CA LEU A 272 10.26 12.85 -4.08
C LEU A 272 11.38 13.68 -4.73
N GLY A 273 11.05 14.85 -5.29
CA GLY A 273 12.02 15.78 -5.87
C GLY A 273 13.00 16.37 -4.84
N VAL A 274 12.53 16.60 -3.61
CA VAL A 274 13.38 17.01 -2.47
C VAL A 274 14.28 15.88 -2.00
N LEU A 275 13.79 14.64 -2.03
CA LEU A 275 14.53 13.44 -1.59
C LEU A 275 15.32 12.76 -2.72
N ARG A 276 15.35 13.35 -3.93
CA ARG A 276 15.90 12.71 -5.14
C ARG A 276 17.34 12.21 -4.98
N ASP A 277 18.19 12.99 -4.31
CA ASP A 277 19.61 12.67 -4.17
C ASP A 277 19.81 11.45 -3.24
N GLN A 278 18.82 11.17 -2.37
CA GLN A 278 18.79 9.98 -1.51
C GLN A 278 18.13 8.79 -2.21
N ILE A 279 17.18 9.03 -3.12
CA ILE A 279 16.46 8.01 -3.89
C ILE A 279 17.30 7.47 -5.07
N GLU A 280 18.12 8.30 -5.72
CA GLU A 280 18.97 7.90 -6.85
C GLU A 280 20.02 6.85 -6.46
N VAL A 281 20.37 6.77 -5.18
CA VAL A 281 21.32 5.79 -4.63
C VAL A 281 20.61 4.48 -4.24
N ALA A 282 19.27 4.46 -4.14
CA ALA A 282 18.49 3.33 -3.63
C ALA A 282 18.63 2.00 -4.41
N PRO A 283 18.83 1.96 -5.74
CA PRO A 283 19.09 0.69 -6.43
C PRO A 283 20.41 0.01 -6.01
N LYS A 284 21.28 0.72 -5.28
CA LYS A 284 22.59 0.25 -4.81
C LYS A 284 22.73 0.25 -3.28
N MET A 285 21.70 0.67 -2.54
CA MET A 285 21.77 0.75 -1.07
C MET A 285 21.44 -0.60 -0.46
N ASP A 286 22.37 -1.09 0.35
CA ASP A 286 22.06 -2.05 1.40
C ASP A 286 20.97 -1.45 2.32
N GLN A 287 20.16 -2.27 2.98
CA GLN A 287 18.99 -1.80 3.77
C GLN A 287 19.35 -0.89 4.96
N SER A 288 20.63 -0.59 5.16
CA SER A 288 21.20 0.28 6.21
C SER A 288 21.09 1.78 5.90
N ASP A 289 20.99 2.20 4.63
CA ASP A 289 21.00 3.62 4.26
C ASP A 289 19.57 4.16 4.06
N LYS A 290 18.83 4.29 5.16
CA LYS A 290 17.47 4.83 5.17
C LYS A 290 17.46 6.35 4.93
N CYS A 291 16.43 6.84 4.26
CA CYS A 291 16.23 8.26 3.98
C CYS A 291 15.95 9.07 5.25
N VAL A 292 16.45 10.31 5.27
CA VAL A 292 16.26 11.29 6.35
C VAL A 292 15.78 12.61 5.74
N LEU A 293 14.84 13.27 6.41
CA LEU A 293 14.41 14.60 5.95
C LEU A 293 15.52 15.64 6.17
N PRO A 294 15.73 16.55 5.20
CA PRO A 294 16.63 17.68 5.42
C PRO A 294 16.05 18.65 6.45
N ASP A 295 16.90 19.26 7.29
CA ASP A 295 16.47 20.19 8.37
C ASP A 295 15.57 21.34 7.88
N ASN A 296 15.82 21.83 6.66
CA ASN A 296 15.05 22.89 6.00
C ASN A 296 13.95 22.34 5.06
N PHE A 297 13.37 21.18 5.37
CA PHE A 297 12.41 20.47 4.51
C PHE A 297 11.29 21.36 3.97
N SER A 298 10.62 22.14 4.83
CA SER A 298 9.52 23.02 4.38
C SER A 298 9.96 24.08 3.36
N GLN A 299 11.20 24.58 3.48
CA GLN A 299 11.77 25.54 2.53
C GLN A 299 12.12 24.83 1.21
N LYS A 300 12.77 23.66 1.29
CA LYS A 300 13.09 22.84 0.12
C LYS A 300 11.85 22.39 -0.66
N ILE A 301 10.72 22.13 0.00
CA ILE A 301 9.44 21.85 -0.66
C ILE A 301 8.97 23.04 -1.49
N LYS A 302 9.09 24.27 -0.97
CA LYS A 302 8.69 25.48 -1.71
C LYS A 302 9.58 25.70 -2.93
N GLU A 303 10.89 25.61 -2.74
CA GLU A 303 11.88 25.76 -3.82
C GLU A 303 11.68 24.69 -4.90
N CYS A 304 11.60 23.42 -4.51
CA CYS A 304 11.39 22.32 -5.44
C CYS A 304 10.04 22.45 -6.18
N LYS A 305 8.98 22.90 -5.51
CA LYS A 305 7.69 23.16 -6.18
C LYS A 305 7.82 24.23 -7.27
N GLN A 306 8.54 25.33 -7.00
CA GLN A 306 8.76 26.39 -8.00
C GLN A 306 9.58 25.88 -9.19
N GLU A 307 10.63 25.10 -8.94
CA GLU A 307 11.44 24.52 -10.01
C GLU A 307 10.62 23.57 -10.90
N ILE A 308 9.82 22.70 -10.29
CA ILE A 308 8.96 21.77 -11.04
C ILE A 308 7.87 22.54 -11.82
N GLN A 309 7.31 23.61 -11.26
CA GLN A 309 6.35 24.47 -11.98
C GLN A 309 6.99 25.13 -13.21
N LYS A 310 8.23 25.62 -13.09
CA LYS A 310 8.99 26.14 -14.22
C LYS A 310 9.18 25.07 -15.30
N THR A 311 9.54 23.84 -14.93
CA THR A 311 9.61 22.71 -15.87
C THR A 311 8.27 22.46 -16.56
N GLN A 312 7.16 22.49 -15.82
CA GLN A 312 5.82 22.31 -16.40
C GLN A 312 5.50 23.41 -17.43
N GLU A 313 5.87 24.66 -17.18
CA GLU A 313 5.68 25.78 -18.10
C GLU A 313 6.54 25.64 -19.36
N GLU A 314 7.80 25.23 -19.22
CA GLU A 314 8.70 24.96 -20.34
C GLU A 314 8.17 23.83 -21.23
N MET A 315 7.65 22.76 -20.62
CA MET A 315 7.00 21.66 -21.35
C MET A 315 5.77 22.14 -22.14
N LYS A 316 4.97 23.05 -21.59
CA LYS A 316 3.80 23.64 -22.27
C LYS A 316 4.20 24.54 -23.45
N LYS A 317 5.29 25.29 -23.31
CA LYS A 317 5.83 26.15 -24.40
C LYS A 317 6.46 25.32 -25.52
N GLY A 318 7.05 24.18 -25.18
CA GLY A 318 7.85 23.37 -26.11
C GLY A 318 7.08 22.39 -27.00
N ASN A 319 5.79 22.07 -26.75
CA ASN A 319 5.14 20.97 -27.49
C ASN A 319 3.61 21.02 -27.63
N SER A 320 3.17 21.26 -28.87
CA SER A 320 1.98 20.64 -29.47
C SER A 320 2.26 19.23 -30.03
N THR A 321 3.51 18.73 -30.00
CA THR A 321 3.93 17.52 -30.74
C THR A 321 4.49 16.35 -29.90
N PHE A 322 5.13 16.55 -28.73
CA PHE A 322 5.60 15.42 -27.89
C PHE A 322 4.54 14.74 -27.03
N ILE A 323 3.46 15.46 -26.67
CA ILE A 323 2.49 14.97 -25.67
C ILE A 323 1.72 13.75 -26.21
N ILE A 324 1.61 13.59 -27.53
CA ILE A 324 0.80 12.54 -28.15
C ILE A 324 1.59 11.24 -28.34
N ALA A 325 2.85 11.30 -28.76
CA ALA A 325 3.63 10.09 -29.06
C ALA A 325 3.99 9.30 -27.79
N GLY A 326 4.33 9.98 -26.69
CA GLY A 326 4.66 9.34 -25.41
C GLY A 326 3.43 8.84 -24.63
N ALA A 327 2.31 9.57 -24.67
CA ALA A 327 1.10 9.18 -23.94
C ALA A 327 0.41 7.95 -24.55
N VAL A 328 0.44 7.80 -25.88
CA VAL A 328 -0.26 6.71 -26.60
C VAL A 328 0.48 5.38 -26.49
N THR A 329 1.81 5.35 -26.64
CA THR A 329 2.59 4.12 -26.46
C THR A 329 2.67 3.71 -24.99
N SER A 330 2.73 4.67 -24.06
CA SER A 330 2.70 4.38 -22.62
C SER A 330 1.33 3.87 -22.17
N ALA A 331 0.21 4.38 -22.72
CA ALA A 331 -1.12 3.94 -22.31
C ALA A 331 -1.39 2.46 -22.63
N VAL A 332 -0.89 1.96 -23.76
CA VAL A 332 -1.05 0.55 -24.17
C VAL A 332 -0.14 -0.37 -23.35
N ALA A 333 1.12 0.03 -23.11
CA ALA A 333 2.05 -0.76 -22.29
C ALA A 333 1.68 -0.76 -20.79
N ILE A 334 1.16 0.36 -20.26
CA ILE A 334 0.67 0.48 -18.88
C ILE A 334 -0.66 -0.26 -18.72
N GLY A 335 -1.55 -0.18 -19.71
CA GLY A 335 -2.77 -0.98 -19.76
C GLY A 335 -2.44 -2.46 -19.65
N ALA A 336 -1.48 -2.94 -20.45
CA ALA A 336 -1.01 -4.32 -20.38
C ALA A 336 -0.29 -4.65 -19.06
N ALA A 337 0.69 -3.88 -18.59
CA ALA A 337 1.45 -4.23 -17.38
C ALA A 337 0.61 -4.15 -16.09
N ILE A 338 -0.30 -3.18 -15.98
CA ILE A 338 -1.26 -3.09 -14.87
C ILE A 338 -2.32 -4.19 -15.03
N PHE A 339 -2.90 -4.38 -16.22
CA PHE A 339 -3.90 -5.43 -16.42
C PHE A 339 -3.32 -6.84 -16.23
N PHE A 340 -2.10 -7.13 -16.68
CA PHE A 340 -1.43 -8.43 -16.46
C PHE A 340 -0.93 -8.58 -15.02
N GLY A 341 -0.40 -7.53 -14.38
CA GLY A 341 -0.07 -7.56 -12.94
C GLY A 341 -1.28 -7.72 -12.02
N PHE A 342 -2.47 -7.26 -12.43
CA PHE A 342 -3.74 -7.44 -11.71
C PHE A 342 -4.54 -8.67 -12.17
N LYS A 343 -4.27 -9.27 -13.35
CA LYS A 343 -4.97 -10.46 -13.87
C LYS A 343 -4.21 -11.77 -13.59
N GLN A 344 -2.89 -11.73 -13.39
CA GLN A 344 -2.11 -12.88 -12.88
C GLN A 344 -2.38 -13.20 -11.40
N ASN A 345 -3.27 -12.47 -10.72
CA ASN A 345 -3.68 -12.75 -9.34
C ASN A 345 -5.21 -13.03 -9.24
N LYS A 346 -5.80 -13.65 -10.27
CA LYS A 346 -7.24 -13.98 -10.31
C LYS A 346 -7.51 -15.47 -10.25
#